data_AF-A0A849S4Q0-F1
#
_entry.id   AF-A0A849S4Q0-F1
#
_cell.length_a   1.000
_cell.length_b   1.000
_cell.length_c   1.000
_cell.angle_alpha   90.00
_cell.angle_beta   90.00
_cell.angle_gamma   90.00
#
_symmetry.space_group_name_H-M   'P 1'
#
loop_
_entity.id
_entity.type
_entity.pdbx_description
1 polymer ?
#
loop_
_entity_poly.entity_id
_entity_poly.type
_entity_poly.pdbx_seq_one_letter_code
_entity_poly.pdbx_strand_id
1 'polypeptide(L)'
;MTCAGFNLRKANRAISQFYDEVFRPLGIRGTQYSLLVAVKLTAPVLLTQLADYAQMDRTTLTRNMELLVNQGLLTVSAGKDKRTRNVNITADGVELLELAYPLWQQAQAKISAGMGAERLAHFLADLSALVDVSQHS
;
A
#
# COMPACT_ATOMS: atom_id res chain seq x y z
N MET A 1 -25.15 14.40 12.04
CA MET A 1 -24.47 14.81 10.79
C MET A 1 -23.41 13.76 10.45
N THR A 2 -23.61 12.98 9.39
CA THR A 2 -22.68 11.91 9.00
C THR A 2 -21.68 12.49 8.00
N CYS A 3 -20.43 12.70 8.43
CA CYS A 3 -19.35 13.18 7.54
C CYS A 3 -18.58 11.97 7.00
N ALA A 4 -18.61 11.76 5.67
CA ALA A 4 -17.89 10.68 5.00
C ALA A 4 -16.37 10.75 5.27
N GLY A 5 -15.76 11.92 5.07
CA GLY A 5 -14.33 12.12 5.27
C GLY A 5 -13.84 11.87 6.71
N PHE A 6 -14.64 12.25 7.73
CA PHE A 6 -14.29 11.97 9.13
C PHE A 6 -14.30 10.47 9.43
N ASN A 7 -15.35 9.77 9.01
CA ASN A 7 -15.49 8.32 9.25
C ASN A 7 -14.44 7.53 8.46
N LEU A 8 -14.14 7.93 7.22
CA LEU A 8 -13.09 7.28 6.42
C LEU A 8 -11.71 7.45 7.07
N ARG A 9 -11.35 8.65 7.54
CA ARG A 9 -10.09 8.85 8.26
C ARG A 9 -10.01 8.04 9.56
N LYS A 10 -11.13 7.91 10.28
CA LYS A 10 -11.20 7.08 11.50
C LYS A 10 -11.00 5.60 11.17
N ALA A 11 -11.70 5.08 10.17
CA ALA A 11 -11.57 3.71 9.69
C ALA A 11 -10.14 3.43 9.18
N ASN A 12 -9.58 4.36 8.38
CA ASN A 12 -8.22 4.26 7.86
C ASN A 12 -7.18 4.12 8.98
N ARG A 13 -7.25 4.95 10.04
CA ARG A 13 -6.33 4.81 11.18
C ARG A 13 -6.42 3.45 11.85
N ALA A 14 -7.64 2.96 12.09
CA ALA A 14 -7.85 1.68 12.76
C ALA A 14 -7.35 0.50 11.91
N ILE A 15 -7.63 0.51 10.60
CA ILE A 15 -7.19 -0.57 9.72
C ILE A 15 -5.68 -0.53 9.47
N SER A 16 -5.08 0.66 9.33
CA SER A 16 -3.62 0.79 9.22
C SER A 16 -2.92 0.29 10.47
N GLN A 17 -3.40 0.64 11.67
CA GLN A 17 -2.87 0.09 12.92
C GLN A 17 -2.98 -1.43 12.94
N PHE A 18 -4.12 -1.99 12.56
CA PHE A 18 -4.30 -3.43 12.50
C PHE A 18 -3.28 -4.13 11.58
N TYR A 19 -3.04 -3.60 10.38
CA TYR A 19 -2.03 -4.17 9.48
C TYR A 19 -0.60 -3.96 9.99
N ASP A 20 -0.30 -2.82 10.62
CA ASP A 20 1.00 -2.58 11.24
C ASP A 20 1.28 -3.59 12.38
N GLU A 21 0.26 -3.95 13.17
CA GLU A 21 0.37 -5.01 14.19
C GLU A 21 0.64 -6.39 13.55
N VAL A 22 -0.09 -6.70 12.48
CA VAL A 22 0.04 -7.98 11.75
C VAL A 22 1.45 -8.15 11.19
N PHE A 23 2.02 -7.09 10.62
CA PHE A 23 3.34 -7.14 10.00
C PHE A 23 4.50 -6.80 10.94
N ARG A 24 4.22 -6.42 12.20
CA ARG A 24 5.25 -6.13 13.20
C ARG A 24 6.35 -7.20 13.30
N PRO A 25 6.07 -8.52 13.27
CA PRO A 25 7.11 -9.55 13.34
C PRO A 25 8.12 -9.48 12.18
N LEU A 26 7.72 -8.91 11.04
CA LEU A 26 8.55 -8.75 9.85
C LEU A 26 9.23 -7.37 9.77
N GLY A 27 9.02 -6.50 10.77
CA GLY A 27 9.65 -5.17 10.82
C GLY A 27 9.15 -4.17 9.77
N ILE A 28 8.00 -4.44 9.13
CA ILE A 28 7.38 -3.56 8.13
C ILE A 28 5.99 -3.09 8.56
N ARG A 29 5.56 -1.97 7.98
CA ARG A 29 4.21 -1.42 8.09
C ARG A 29 3.31 -1.90 6.96
N GLY A 30 2.00 -1.82 7.15
CA GLY A 30 1.01 -2.14 6.11
C GLY A 30 1.20 -1.29 4.85
N THR A 31 1.53 0.01 5.00
CA THR A 31 1.81 0.90 3.86
C THR A 31 3.04 0.46 3.07
N GLN A 32 4.08 -0.01 3.76
CA GLN A 32 5.32 -0.51 3.15
C GLN A 32 5.08 -1.83 2.41
N TYR A 33 4.29 -2.74 3.00
CA TYR A 33 3.85 -3.97 2.35
C TYR A 33 3.09 -3.67 1.05
N SER A 34 2.11 -2.77 1.08
CA SER A 34 1.35 -2.40 -0.12
C SER A 34 2.24 -1.82 -1.23
N LEU A 35 3.25 -1.01 -0.87
CA LEU A 35 4.21 -0.47 -1.84
C LEU A 35 5.12 -1.56 -2.42
N LEU A 36 5.58 -2.51 -1.61
CA LEU A 36 6.37 -3.66 -2.11
C LEU A 36 5.56 -4.50 -3.09
N VAL A 37 4.29 -4.79 -2.78
CA VAL A 37 3.38 -5.51 -3.68
C VAL A 37 3.18 -4.72 -4.98
N ALA A 38 2.91 -3.41 -4.88
CA ALA A 38 2.73 -2.57 -6.06
C ALA A 38 3.97 -2.57 -6.96
N VAL A 39 5.16 -2.43 -6.39
CA VAL A 39 6.42 -2.52 -7.14
C VAL A 39 6.62 -3.91 -7.72
N LYS A 40 6.38 -4.99 -6.96
CA LYS A 40 6.52 -6.37 -7.48
C LYS A 40 5.65 -6.63 -8.72
N LEU A 41 4.44 -6.08 -8.74
CA LEU A 41 3.48 -6.28 -9.83
C LEU A 41 3.72 -5.36 -11.03
N THR A 42 4.41 -4.23 -10.84
CA THR A 42 4.57 -3.19 -11.88
C THR A 42 6.02 -2.90 -12.27
N ALA A 43 7.00 -3.56 -11.63
CA ALA A 43 8.42 -3.29 -11.84
C ALA A 43 8.89 -3.67 -13.26
N PRO A 44 9.82 -2.87 -13.85
CA PRO A 44 10.32 -1.59 -13.32
C PRO A 44 9.27 -0.47 -13.44
N VAL A 45 8.98 0.23 -12.33
CA VAL A 45 7.97 1.30 -12.26
C VAL A 45 8.59 2.66 -11.98
N LEU A 46 8.06 3.72 -12.61
CA LEU A 46 8.46 5.08 -12.29
C LEU A 46 7.88 5.49 -10.93
N LEU A 47 8.68 6.17 -10.11
CA LEU A 47 8.22 6.68 -8.82
C LEU A 47 6.96 7.56 -8.92
N THR A 48 6.81 8.33 -10.01
CA THR A 48 5.62 9.15 -10.26
C THR A 48 4.38 8.29 -10.51
N GLN A 49 4.51 7.21 -11.27
CA GLN A 49 3.40 6.27 -11.52
C GLN A 49 2.99 5.54 -10.24
N LEU A 50 3.95 5.25 -9.36
CA LEU A 50 3.67 4.66 -8.06
C LEU A 50 2.90 5.63 -7.14
N ALA A 51 3.18 6.94 -7.22
CA ALA A 51 2.43 7.96 -6.47
C ALA A 51 0.97 8.03 -6.92
N ASP A 52 0.75 8.06 -8.23
CA ASP A 52 -0.58 8.11 -8.83
C ASP A 52 -1.37 6.84 -8.51
N TYR A 53 -0.73 5.67 -8.61
CA TYR A 53 -1.34 4.38 -8.27
C TYR A 53 -1.72 4.31 -6.79
N ALA A 54 -0.84 4.76 -5.89
CA ALA A 54 -1.07 4.71 -4.46
C ALA A 54 -1.96 5.83 -3.93
N GLN A 55 -2.33 6.82 -4.78
CA GLN A 55 -3.00 8.06 -4.37
C GLN A 55 -2.30 8.71 -3.15
N MET A 56 -0.97 8.63 -3.14
CA MET A 56 -0.13 9.14 -2.07
C MET A 56 0.50 10.46 -2.48
N ASP A 57 0.51 11.42 -1.58
CA ASP A 57 1.31 12.61 -1.78
C ASP A 57 2.81 12.26 -1.89
N ARG A 58 3.54 13.09 -2.64
CA ARG A 58 4.92 12.80 -3.02
C ARG A 58 5.87 12.71 -1.82
N THR A 59 5.63 13.46 -0.73
CA THR A 59 6.52 13.44 0.44
C THR A 59 6.32 12.17 1.25
N THR A 60 5.07 11.73 1.43
CA THR A 60 4.73 10.43 2.04
C THR A 60 5.32 9.28 1.24
N LEU A 61 5.18 9.27 -0.09
CA LEU A 61 5.75 8.21 -0.92
C LEU A 61 7.27 8.18 -0.79
N THR A 62 7.95 9.32 -1.01
CA THR A 62 9.42 9.39 -0.98
C THR A 62 9.98 8.85 0.34
N ARG A 63 9.38 9.22 1.48
CA ARG A 63 9.80 8.72 2.79
C ARG A 63 9.61 7.22 2.94
N ASN A 64 8.47 6.66 2.50
CA ASN A 64 8.27 5.21 2.55
C ASN A 64 9.28 4.46 1.66
N MET A 65 9.58 5.02 0.50
CA MET A 65 10.56 4.47 -0.45
C MET A 65 11.97 4.47 0.13
N GLU A 66 12.40 5.58 0.73
CA GLU A 66 13.70 5.67 1.40
C GLU A 66 13.85 4.62 2.50
N LEU A 67 12.79 4.40 3.30
CA LEU A 67 12.81 3.36 4.34
C LEU A 67 12.97 1.96 3.74
N LEU A 68 12.24 1.64 2.67
CA LEU A 68 12.33 0.33 2.01
C LEU A 68 13.68 0.11 1.32
N VAL A 69 14.27 1.15 0.75
CA VAL A 69 15.62 1.11 0.17
C VAL A 69 16.67 0.91 1.25
N ASN A 70 16.57 1.64 2.37
CA ASN A 70 17.50 1.50 3.50
C ASN A 70 17.41 0.12 4.17
N GLN A 71 16.25 -0.54 4.10
CA GLN A 71 16.05 -1.93 4.52
C GLN A 71 16.53 -2.97 3.49
N GLY A 72 17.03 -2.54 2.31
CA GLY A 72 17.49 -3.45 1.26
C GLY A 72 16.37 -4.13 0.47
N LEU A 73 15.11 -3.73 0.66
CA LEU A 73 13.93 -4.38 0.07
C LEU A 73 13.60 -3.84 -1.33
N LEU A 74 14.02 -2.60 -1.61
CA LEU A 74 13.88 -1.94 -2.90
C LEU A 74 15.23 -1.37 -3.36
N THR A 75 15.38 -1.24 -4.68
CA THR A 75 16.47 -0.47 -5.29
C THR A 75 15.91 0.63 -6.18
N VAL A 76 16.62 1.76 -6.22
CA VAL A 76 16.28 2.89 -7.08
C VAL A 76 17.41 3.11 -8.07
N SER A 77 17.09 3.12 -9.36
CA SER A 77 18.03 3.41 -10.44
C SER A 77 17.58 4.62 -11.25
N ALA A 78 18.53 5.23 -11.98
CA ALA A 78 18.20 6.28 -12.92
C ALA A 78 17.29 5.72 -14.02
N GLY A 79 16.19 6.41 -14.31
CA GLY A 79 15.37 6.09 -15.47
C GLY A 79 16.01 6.60 -16.78
N LYS A 80 15.32 6.40 -17.91
CA LYS A 80 15.81 6.83 -19.24
C LYS A 80 16.04 8.35 -19.33
N ASP A 81 15.25 9.14 -18.59
CA ASP A 81 15.48 10.57 -18.39
C ASP A 81 16.16 10.81 -17.03
N LYS A 82 17.11 11.74 -16.94
CA LYS A 82 17.81 12.17 -15.72
C LYS A 82 16.86 12.55 -14.57
N ARG A 83 15.62 12.97 -14.90
CA ARG A 83 14.56 13.32 -13.94
C ARG A 83 13.71 12.15 -13.47
N THR A 84 13.83 10.99 -14.11
CA THR A 84 13.07 9.78 -13.79
C THR A 84 13.86 8.85 -12.87
N ARG A 85 13.15 8.12 -12.01
CA ARG A 85 13.69 7.13 -11.08
C ARG A 85 12.89 5.85 -11.25
N ASN A 86 13.58 4.77 -11.57
CA ASN A 86 13.00 3.43 -11.66
C ASN A 86 13.14 2.76 -10.30
N VAL A 87 12.05 2.17 -9.83
CA VAL A 87 12.04 1.37 -8.60
C VAL A 87 11.98 -0.11 -9.01
N ASN A 88 12.83 -0.91 -8.38
CA ASN A 88 12.81 -2.37 -8.51
C ASN A 88 12.77 -3.02 -7.14
N ILE A 89 12.12 -4.18 -7.06
CA ILE A 89 12.16 -5.03 -5.87
C ILE A 89 13.45 -5.86 -5.87
N THR A 90 14.05 -6.05 -4.68
CA THR A 90 15.24 -6.89 -4.50
C THR A 90 14.84 -8.35 -4.25
N ALA A 91 15.83 -9.25 -4.16
CA ALA A 91 15.59 -10.63 -3.72
C ALA A 91 15.02 -10.66 -2.29
N ASP A 92 15.63 -9.91 -1.36
CA ASP A 92 15.18 -9.77 0.02
C ASP A 92 13.75 -9.20 0.10
N GLY A 93 13.41 -8.25 -0.78
CA GLY A 93 12.05 -7.71 -0.90
C GLY A 93 11.04 -8.77 -1.33
N VAL A 94 11.41 -9.66 -2.24
CA VAL A 94 10.56 -10.79 -2.65
C VAL A 94 10.40 -11.79 -1.51
N GLU A 95 11.49 -12.17 -0.85
CA GLU A 95 11.46 -13.09 0.30
C GLU A 95 10.57 -12.55 1.44
N LEU A 96 10.70 -11.27 1.76
CA LEU A 96 9.83 -10.60 2.73
C LEU A 96 8.35 -10.68 2.34
N LEU A 97 8.02 -10.51 1.05
CA LEU A 97 6.63 -10.64 0.59
C LEU A 97 6.10 -12.06 0.76
N GLU A 98 6.91 -13.08 0.50
CA GLU A 98 6.52 -14.48 0.74
C GLU A 98 6.26 -14.75 2.22
N LEU A 99 7.09 -14.21 3.12
CA LEU A 99 6.87 -14.29 4.58
C LEU A 99 5.64 -13.49 5.04
N ALA A 100 5.36 -12.36 4.40
CA ALA A 100 4.23 -11.48 4.73
C ALA A 100 2.89 -12.02 4.22
N TYR A 101 2.89 -12.76 3.11
CA TYR A 101 1.68 -13.26 2.48
C TYR A 101 0.75 -14.05 3.43
N PRO A 102 1.21 -15.04 4.21
CA PRO A 102 0.32 -15.77 5.14
C PRO A 102 -0.23 -14.87 6.26
N LEU A 103 0.52 -13.85 6.70
CA LEU A 103 0.03 -12.88 7.69
C LEU A 103 -1.05 -11.98 7.09
N TRP A 104 -0.86 -11.54 5.85
CA TRP A 104 -1.85 -10.79 5.09
C TRP A 104 -3.13 -11.60 4.87
N GLN A 105 -3.02 -12.88 4.51
CA GLN A 105 -4.18 -13.76 4.34
C GLN A 105 -4.99 -13.90 5.63
N GLN A 106 -4.33 -14.07 6.77
CA GLN A 106 -4.99 -14.12 8.09
C GLN A 106 -5.70 -12.80 8.42
N ALA A 107 -5.04 -11.67 8.15
CA ALA A 107 -5.64 -10.35 8.34
C ALA A 107 -6.89 -10.17 7.48
N GLN A 108 -6.83 -10.55 6.20
CA GLN A 108 -7.97 -10.48 5.29
C GLN A 108 -9.10 -11.40 5.70
N ALA A 109 -8.79 -12.63 6.13
CA ALA A 109 -9.79 -13.55 6.64
C ALA A 109 -10.53 -12.97 7.85
N LYS A 110 -9.81 -12.32 8.78
CA LYS A 110 -10.40 -11.64 9.94
C LYS A 110 -11.34 -10.51 9.55
N ILE A 111 -10.94 -9.67 8.58
CA ILE A 111 -11.77 -8.57 8.08
C ILE A 111 -13.02 -9.12 7.38
N SER A 112 -12.84 -10.11 6.49
CA SER A 112 -13.93 -10.75 5.76
C SER A 112 -14.93 -11.43 6.69
N ALA A 113 -14.47 -12.14 7.72
CA ALA A 113 -15.34 -12.74 8.73
C ALA A 113 -16.10 -11.69 9.55
N GLY A 114 -15.46 -10.57 9.89
CA GLY A 114 -16.09 -9.50 10.66
C GLY A 114 -17.12 -8.66 9.88
N MET A 115 -16.90 -8.45 8.59
CA MET A 115 -17.80 -7.66 7.74
C MET A 115 -18.82 -8.51 6.96
N GLY A 116 -18.51 -9.78 6.71
CA GLY A 116 -19.14 -10.60 5.69
C GLY A 116 -18.51 -10.36 4.31
N ALA A 117 -18.20 -11.44 3.58
CA ALA A 117 -17.46 -11.37 2.31
C ALA A 117 -18.17 -10.52 1.25
N GLU A 118 -19.49 -10.66 1.11
CA GLU A 118 -20.29 -9.89 0.15
C GLU A 118 -20.30 -8.39 0.49
N ARG A 119 -20.53 -8.06 1.77
CA ARG A 119 -20.53 -6.68 2.25
C ARG A 119 -19.16 -6.04 2.10
N LEU A 120 -18.09 -6.79 2.35
CA LEU A 120 -16.73 -6.32 2.14
C LEU A 120 -16.48 -6.03 0.65
N ALA A 121 -16.91 -6.90 -0.26
CA ALA A 121 -16.77 -6.67 -1.69
C ALA A 121 -17.51 -5.39 -2.14
N HIS A 122 -18.75 -5.20 -1.71
CA HIS A 122 -19.51 -3.98 -1.99
C HIS A 122 -18.82 -2.73 -1.40
N PHE A 123 -18.36 -2.80 -0.15
CA PHE A 123 -17.65 -1.69 0.48
C PHE A 123 -16.37 -1.29 -0.27
N LEU A 124 -15.59 -2.26 -0.76
CA LEU A 124 -14.40 -1.97 -1.57
C LEU A 124 -14.75 -1.32 -2.91
N ALA A 125 -15.86 -1.72 -3.54
CA ALA A 125 -16.37 -1.06 -4.74
C ALA A 125 -16.79 0.40 -4.45
N ASP A 126 -17.49 0.63 -3.33
CA ASP A 126 -17.88 1.99 -2.90
C ASP A 126 -16.66 2.88 -2.62
N LEU A 127 -15.58 2.33 -2.04
CA LEU A 127 -14.33 3.07 -1.86
C LEU A 127 -13.71 3.50 -3.19
N SER A 128 -13.73 2.62 -4.20
CA SER A 128 -13.26 2.97 -5.55
C SER A 128 -14.09 4.09 -6.16
N ALA A 129 -15.42 3.98 -6.09
CA ALA A 129 -16.33 5.01 -6.59
C ALA A 129 -16.11 6.37 -5.89
N LEU A 130 -15.80 6.36 -4.59
CA LEU A 130 -15.51 7.58 -3.84
C LEU A 130 -14.21 8.27 -4.31
N VAL A 131 -13.18 7.50 -4.67
CA VAL A 131 -11.94 8.04 -5.25
C VAL A 131 -12.26 8.76 -6.56
N ASP A 132 -13.04 8.12 -7.45
CA ASP A 132 -13.41 8.70 -8.75
C ASP A 132 -14.16 10.02 -8.60
N VAL A 133 -15.11 10.10 -7.66
CA VAL A 133 -15.85 11.34 -7.35
C VAL A 133 -14.91 12.46 -6.91
N SER A 134 -13.88 12.14 -6.11
CA SER A 134 -12.95 13.14 -5.58
C SER A 134 -11.96 13.69 -6.60
N GLN A 135 -11.75 12.99 -7.72
CA GLN A 135 -10.79 13.35 -8.77
C GLN A 135 -11.42 14.12 -9.93
N HIS A 136 -12.74 14.01 -10.12
CA HIS A 136 -13.50 14.66 -11.19
C HIS A 136 -14.36 15.84 -10.69
N SER A 137 -14.03 16.38 -9.51
CA SER A 137 -14.68 17.56 -8.92
C SER A 137 -13.87 18.84 -9.13
#